data_AF-A0A953EEP3-F1
#
_entry.id   AF-A0A953EEP3-F1
#
_cell.length_a   1.000
_cell.length_b   1.000
_cell.length_c   1.000
_cell.angle_alpha   90.00
_cell.angle_beta   90.00
_cell.angle_gamma   90.00
#
_symmetry.space_group_name_H-M   'P 1'
#
loop_
_entity.id
_entity.type
_entity.pdbx_description
1 polymer ?
#
loop_
_entity_poly.entity_id
_entity_poly.type
_entity_poly.pdbx_seq_one_letter_code
_entity_poly.pdbx_strand_id
1 'polypeptide(L)'
;MADTIFGFGDTGGSLADHQRGRDQCLTGQSGFVVNEVYGDAGQSLLRHAAGGADRLTGGASPFNALFGDAGAMADHGRGGADVLLGGPGATVNALVGDAGGMTDYAHGGDDSLTGGDGAFQNMLFGDARTMDGHARGGEDLLVGGSSGFNSVAGTTIGPINDMIGDAETMGGHAKGGNDLLIGSDTAMTNAMYGDGHTLTGHARAGDDRLVGFHASDLMFGDAREVGSGVRTGHDVFVFAPGNGQDVIGDFEPGRDRIDLTAFGTEGIHGPGDLAIQVTAAGSVIRFADGGSITVQNDGDLGWHDFIFA
;
A
#
# COMPACT_ATOMS: atom_id res chain seq x y z
N MET A 1 24.41 -8.89 -18.76
CA MET A 1 23.05 -8.64 -19.30
C MET A 1 22.36 -9.98 -19.59
N ALA A 2 22.32 -10.90 -18.61
CA ALA A 2 21.82 -12.26 -18.82
C ALA A 2 21.25 -12.85 -17.52
N ASP A 3 20.40 -12.10 -16.82
CA ASP A 3 19.79 -12.60 -15.57
C ASP A 3 18.42 -11.99 -15.24
N THR A 4 17.73 -11.46 -16.27
CA THR A 4 16.36 -10.95 -16.19
C THR A 4 15.50 -11.74 -17.15
N ILE A 5 14.34 -12.19 -16.69
CA ILE A 5 13.31 -12.79 -17.53
C ILE A 5 12.10 -11.86 -17.58
N PHE A 6 11.58 -11.67 -18.80
CA PHE A 6 10.39 -10.88 -19.05
C PHE A 6 9.19 -11.79 -19.33
N GLY A 7 8.07 -11.54 -18.66
CA GLY A 7 6.77 -12.13 -18.92
C GLY A 7 5.78 -11.08 -19.40
N PHE A 8 5.05 -11.36 -20.47
CA PHE A 8 3.96 -10.53 -20.97
C PHE A 8 2.80 -11.46 -21.30
N GLY A 9 1.59 -11.17 -20.85
CA GLY A 9 0.42 -12.02 -21.13
C GLY A 9 -0.15 -11.83 -22.53
N ASP A 10 -0.27 -10.59 -23.02
CA ASP A 10 -0.74 -10.32 -24.39
C ASP A 10 0.36 -9.87 -25.35
N THR A 11 1.16 -8.87 -24.97
CA THR A 11 2.16 -8.29 -25.88
C THR A 11 3.34 -7.67 -25.14
N GLY A 12 4.54 -7.80 -25.72
CA GLY A 12 5.71 -7.03 -25.26
C GLY A 12 5.69 -5.55 -25.67
N GLY A 13 4.67 -5.12 -26.41
CA GLY A 13 4.47 -3.73 -26.85
C GLY A 13 3.32 -3.03 -26.14
N SER A 14 2.66 -2.10 -26.82
CA SER A 14 1.48 -1.39 -26.30
C SER A 14 0.17 -1.98 -26.81
N LEU A 15 -0.89 -1.84 -26.00
CA LEU A 15 -2.28 -1.88 -26.46
C LEU A 15 -2.79 -0.45 -26.66
N ALA A 16 -3.58 -0.22 -27.70
CA ALA A 16 -4.08 1.10 -28.06
C ALA A 16 -5.52 1.05 -28.61
N ASP A 17 -6.07 2.25 -28.83
CA ASP A 17 -7.41 2.44 -29.36
C ASP A 17 -8.48 1.81 -28.48
N HIS A 18 -9.09 0.71 -28.92
CA HIS A 18 -10.13 -0.01 -28.17
C HIS A 18 -9.72 -1.48 -27.96
N GLN A 19 -8.41 -1.76 -28.04
CA GLN A 19 -7.88 -3.08 -27.75
C GLN A 19 -8.14 -3.44 -26.29
N ARG A 20 -8.30 -4.73 -26.05
CA ARG A 20 -8.56 -5.28 -24.73
C ARG A 20 -7.56 -6.38 -24.45
N GLY A 21 -6.91 -6.25 -23.31
CA GLY A 21 -6.21 -7.30 -22.62
C GLY A 21 -7.11 -8.49 -22.33
N ARG A 22 -6.51 -9.63 -22.08
CA ARG A 22 -7.21 -10.84 -21.63
C ARG A 22 -6.77 -11.14 -20.21
N ASP A 23 -7.61 -11.86 -19.49
CA ASP A 23 -7.23 -12.39 -18.18
C ASP A 23 -6.14 -13.49 -18.35
N GLN A 24 -4.96 -13.27 -17.79
CA GLN A 24 -3.86 -14.24 -17.75
C GLN A 24 -3.52 -14.70 -16.33
N CYS A 25 -2.76 -15.80 -16.28
CA CYS A 25 -2.18 -16.34 -15.07
C CYS A 25 -0.70 -16.57 -15.34
N LEU A 26 0.15 -15.69 -14.82
CA LEU A 26 1.59 -15.68 -15.08
C LEU A 26 2.38 -15.97 -13.80
N THR A 27 3.53 -16.64 -13.95
CA THR A 27 4.40 -16.98 -12.83
C THR A 27 5.85 -16.69 -13.19
N GLY A 28 6.54 -15.98 -12.33
CA GLY A 28 7.97 -15.73 -12.42
C GLY A 28 8.77 -17.04 -12.43
N GLN A 29 9.87 -17.05 -13.16
CA GLN A 29 10.69 -18.25 -13.34
C GLN A 29 11.81 -18.32 -12.31
N SER A 30 12.17 -19.54 -11.90
CA SER A 30 13.35 -19.77 -11.06
C SER A 30 14.65 -19.74 -11.88
N GLY A 31 15.77 -19.44 -11.22
CA GLY A 31 17.09 -19.50 -11.85
C GLY A 31 17.52 -18.23 -12.58
N PHE A 32 16.73 -17.15 -12.43
CA PHE A 32 17.07 -15.80 -12.84
C PHE A 32 17.16 -14.89 -11.61
N VAL A 33 17.95 -13.82 -11.69
CA VAL A 33 18.04 -12.81 -10.64
C VAL A 33 16.78 -11.94 -10.59
N VAL A 34 16.21 -11.60 -11.74
CA VAL A 34 15.03 -10.73 -11.84
C VAL A 34 13.92 -11.38 -12.65
N ASN A 35 12.70 -11.43 -12.08
CA ASN A 35 11.46 -11.61 -12.83
C ASN A 35 10.81 -10.25 -13.04
N GLU A 36 10.51 -9.91 -14.29
CA GLU A 36 9.71 -8.72 -14.64
C GLU A 36 8.50 -9.19 -15.44
N VAL A 37 7.30 -9.03 -14.88
CA VAL A 37 6.08 -9.61 -15.42
C VAL A 37 5.02 -8.53 -15.54
N TYR A 38 4.41 -8.47 -16.72
CA TYR A 38 3.28 -7.61 -17.06
C TYR A 38 2.11 -8.53 -17.41
N GLY A 39 0.92 -8.30 -16.86
CA GLY A 39 -0.27 -9.07 -17.27
C GLY A 39 -0.55 -8.83 -18.74
N ASP A 40 -0.80 -7.60 -19.18
CA ASP A 40 -1.11 -7.37 -20.59
C ASP A 40 0.07 -6.94 -21.46
N ALA A 41 0.61 -5.76 -21.17
CA ALA A 41 1.37 -4.97 -22.13
C ALA A 41 2.72 -4.52 -21.56
N GLY A 42 3.80 -5.06 -22.11
CA GLY A 42 5.17 -4.71 -21.70
C GLY A 42 5.57 -3.25 -21.89
N GLN A 43 4.77 -2.45 -22.60
CA GLN A 43 4.98 -1.00 -22.71
C GLN A 43 3.82 -0.19 -22.14
N SER A 44 2.69 -0.08 -22.84
CA SER A 44 1.64 0.85 -22.41
C SER A 44 0.22 0.45 -22.80
N LEU A 45 -0.75 0.87 -22.00
CA LEU A 45 -2.15 1.00 -22.40
C LEU A 45 -2.44 2.45 -22.80
N LEU A 46 -2.86 2.67 -24.04
CA LEU A 46 -3.07 3.99 -24.62
C LEU A 46 -4.51 4.17 -25.16
N ARG A 47 -4.93 5.43 -25.30
CA ARG A 47 -6.27 5.83 -25.76
C ARG A 47 -7.36 5.18 -24.90
N HIS A 48 -8.23 4.34 -25.44
CA HIS A 48 -9.29 3.64 -24.71
C HIS A 48 -8.99 2.14 -24.58
N ALA A 49 -7.71 1.75 -24.64
CA ALA A 49 -7.33 0.38 -24.37
C ALA A 49 -7.67 0.02 -22.92
N ALA A 50 -8.01 -1.24 -22.69
CA ALA A 50 -8.27 -1.77 -21.36
C ALA A 50 -7.41 -3.01 -21.14
N GLY A 51 -6.90 -3.19 -19.94
CA GLY A 51 -6.27 -4.43 -19.53
C GLY A 51 -7.27 -5.52 -19.15
N GLY A 52 -6.74 -6.72 -18.91
CA GLY A 52 -7.45 -7.91 -18.44
C GLY A 52 -7.34 -8.04 -16.92
N ALA A 53 -8.15 -8.92 -16.31
CA ALA A 53 -8.03 -9.21 -14.88
C ALA A 53 -7.02 -10.35 -14.66
N ASP A 54 -5.82 -9.99 -14.26
CA ASP A 54 -4.64 -10.84 -14.25
C ASP A 54 -4.34 -11.48 -12.89
N ARG A 55 -3.66 -12.62 -12.94
CA ARG A 55 -3.11 -13.28 -11.76
C ARG A 55 -1.61 -13.47 -11.93
N LEU A 56 -0.83 -12.67 -11.22
CA LEU A 56 0.63 -12.69 -11.31
C LEU A 56 1.23 -13.25 -10.03
N THR A 57 2.24 -14.11 -10.17
CA THR A 57 2.96 -14.68 -9.02
C THR A 57 4.46 -14.55 -9.21
N GLY A 58 5.15 -13.95 -8.25
CA GLY A 58 6.61 -13.86 -8.22
C GLY A 58 7.24 -15.24 -8.14
N GLY A 59 8.35 -15.42 -8.86
CA GLY A 59 9.11 -16.67 -8.83
C GLY A 59 10.05 -16.73 -7.62
N ALA A 60 10.75 -17.86 -7.48
CA ALA A 60 11.85 -18.04 -6.52
C ALA A 60 13.13 -17.31 -6.96
N SER A 61 12.98 -16.06 -7.42
CA SER A 61 14.06 -15.16 -7.79
C SER A 61 14.31 -14.14 -6.67
N PRO A 62 15.55 -13.63 -6.54
CA PRO A 62 15.85 -12.56 -5.60
C PRO A 62 15.03 -11.29 -5.82
N PHE A 63 14.68 -10.96 -7.06
CA PHE A 63 13.90 -9.77 -7.39
C PHE A 63 12.69 -10.16 -8.24
N ASN A 64 11.49 -9.75 -7.83
CA ASN A 64 10.28 -9.86 -8.63
C ASN A 64 9.67 -8.47 -8.79
N ALA A 65 9.44 -8.05 -10.03
CA ALA A 65 8.70 -6.85 -10.42
C ALA A 65 7.45 -7.31 -11.17
N LEU A 66 6.28 -7.10 -10.56
CA LEU A 66 4.99 -7.48 -11.13
C LEU A 66 4.18 -6.21 -11.38
N PHE A 67 3.60 -6.11 -12.56
CA PHE A 67 2.69 -5.05 -13.00
C PHE A 67 1.44 -5.74 -13.52
N GLY A 68 0.29 -5.51 -12.91
CA GLY A 68 -0.93 -6.21 -13.32
C GLY A 68 -1.28 -5.94 -14.77
N ASP A 69 -1.21 -4.70 -15.25
CA ASP A 69 -1.44 -4.41 -16.66
C ASP A 69 -0.17 -4.18 -17.48
N ALA A 70 0.57 -3.12 -17.16
CA ALA A 70 1.47 -2.51 -18.13
C ALA A 70 2.65 -1.71 -17.57
N GLY A 71 3.60 -1.39 -18.43
CA GLY A 71 4.69 -0.47 -18.07
C GLY A 71 4.22 0.95 -17.76
N ALA A 72 3.18 1.43 -18.45
CA ALA A 72 2.57 2.74 -18.25
C ALA A 72 1.13 2.78 -18.78
N MET A 73 0.33 3.71 -18.25
CA MET A 73 -1.03 3.98 -18.72
C MET A 73 -1.23 5.47 -18.97
N ALA A 74 -1.86 5.81 -20.09
CA ALA A 74 -2.09 7.20 -20.47
C ALA A 74 -3.41 7.37 -21.24
N ASP A 75 -3.71 8.59 -21.66
CA ASP A 75 -4.96 8.98 -22.32
C ASP A 75 -6.20 8.60 -21.48
N HIS A 76 -6.94 7.56 -21.85
CA HIS A 76 -8.13 7.03 -21.16
C HIS A 76 -7.98 5.51 -20.94
N GLY A 77 -6.73 5.03 -20.85
CA GLY A 77 -6.41 3.64 -20.59
C GLY A 77 -7.05 3.16 -19.30
N ARG A 78 -7.47 1.90 -19.26
CA ARG A 78 -8.13 1.30 -18.09
C ARG A 78 -7.39 0.06 -17.65
N GLY A 79 -7.07 -0.02 -16.38
CA GLY A 79 -6.46 -1.20 -15.80
C GLY A 79 -7.45 -2.31 -15.52
N GLY A 80 -6.90 -3.49 -15.33
CA GLY A 80 -7.54 -4.71 -14.86
C GLY A 80 -7.79 -4.69 -13.36
N ALA A 81 -8.54 -5.68 -12.86
CA ALA A 81 -8.63 -5.92 -11.42
C ALA A 81 -7.82 -7.19 -11.12
N ASP A 82 -6.63 -6.99 -10.61
CA ASP A 82 -5.53 -7.94 -10.67
C ASP A 82 -5.23 -8.54 -9.32
N VAL A 83 -4.60 -9.72 -9.34
CA VAL A 83 -4.15 -10.41 -8.15
C VAL A 83 -2.67 -10.70 -8.26
N LEU A 84 -1.89 -9.97 -7.45
CA LEU A 84 -0.43 -10.03 -7.45
C LEU A 84 0.07 -10.68 -6.15
N LEU A 85 0.84 -11.75 -6.29
CA LEU A 85 1.50 -12.44 -5.18
C LEU A 85 3.02 -12.33 -5.30
N GLY A 86 3.68 -11.76 -4.30
CA GLY A 86 5.13 -11.70 -4.22
C GLY A 86 5.77 -13.10 -4.15
N GLY A 87 6.98 -13.23 -4.68
CA GLY A 87 7.74 -14.46 -4.60
C GLY A 87 8.20 -14.73 -3.17
N PRO A 88 7.97 -15.92 -2.60
CA PRO A 88 8.40 -16.22 -1.24
C PRO A 88 9.94 -16.28 -1.14
N GLY A 89 10.49 -15.74 -0.06
CA GLY A 89 11.93 -15.72 0.20
C GLY A 89 12.75 -14.82 -0.73
N ALA A 90 12.09 -13.94 -1.50
CA ALA A 90 12.77 -12.99 -2.39
C ALA A 90 13.59 -11.98 -1.58
N THR A 91 14.60 -11.36 -2.18
CA THR A 91 15.20 -10.16 -1.58
C THR A 91 14.20 -9.01 -1.67
N VAL A 92 13.60 -8.82 -2.84
CA VAL A 92 12.64 -7.76 -3.10
C VAL A 92 11.49 -8.29 -3.93
N ASN A 93 10.28 -8.02 -3.49
CA ASN A 93 9.10 -8.04 -4.35
C ASN A 93 8.62 -6.60 -4.53
N ALA A 94 8.45 -6.17 -5.78
CA ALA A 94 7.86 -4.90 -6.15
C ALA A 94 6.60 -5.19 -6.96
N LEU A 95 5.45 -4.97 -6.33
CA LEU A 95 4.12 -5.24 -6.89
C LEU A 95 3.49 -3.89 -7.19
N VAL A 96 2.97 -3.73 -8.40
CA VAL A 96 2.23 -2.55 -8.85
C VAL A 96 0.96 -3.09 -9.47
N GLY A 97 -0.21 -2.76 -8.93
CA GLY A 97 -1.45 -3.37 -9.39
C GLY A 97 -1.74 -3.05 -10.83
N ASP A 98 -1.72 -1.79 -11.28
CA ASP A 98 -1.89 -1.51 -12.72
C ASP A 98 -0.54 -1.36 -13.45
N ALA A 99 0.16 -0.23 -13.21
CA ALA A 99 1.20 0.22 -14.11
C ALA A 99 2.31 1.07 -13.48
N GLY A 100 3.49 1.03 -14.09
CA GLY A 100 4.65 1.80 -13.59
C GLY A 100 4.40 3.31 -13.48
N GLY A 101 3.50 3.87 -14.28
CA GLY A 101 3.00 5.23 -14.11
C GLY A 101 1.71 5.47 -14.88
N MET A 102 0.86 6.35 -14.35
CA MET A 102 -0.46 6.68 -14.89
C MET A 102 -0.60 8.19 -15.12
N THR A 103 -1.03 8.58 -16.33
CA THR A 103 -1.19 10.00 -16.69
C THR A 103 -2.52 10.28 -17.40
N ASP A 104 -2.78 11.56 -17.68
CA ASP A 104 -3.97 12.04 -18.38
C ASP A 104 -5.27 11.64 -17.69
N TYR A 105 -6.09 10.76 -18.27
CA TYR A 105 -7.35 10.29 -17.67
C TYR A 105 -7.33 8.76 -17.52
N ALA A 106 -6.15 8.17 -17.35
CA ALA A 106 -6.02 6.76 -17.02
C ALA A 106 -6.84 6.40 -15.76
N HIS A 107 -7.42 5.21 -15.74
CA HIS A 107 -8.16 4.66 -14.60
C HIS A 107 -7.56 3.32 -14.23
N GLY A 108 -7.07 3.21 -12.99
CA GLY A 108 -6.68 1.95 -12.39
C GLY A 108 -7.87 1.06 -12.11
N GLY A 109 -7.62 -0.21 -11.87
CA GLY A 109 -8.61 -1.14 -11.35
C GLY A 109 -8.39 -1.48 -9.89
N ASP A 110 -9.32 -2.27 -9.34
CA ASP A 110 -9.34 -2.60 -7.92
C ASP A 110 -8.53 -3.89 -7.70
N ASP A 111 -7.33 -3.76 -7.14
CA ASP A 111 -6.31 -4.79 -7.11
C ASP A 111 -6.16 -5.48 -5.75
N SER A 112 -5.63 -6.70 -5.78
CA SER A 112 -5.30 -7.47 -4.58
C SER A 112 -3.83 -7.87 -4.59
N LEU A 113 -3.06 -7.20 -3.76
CA LEU A 113 -1.61 -7.36 -3.64
C LEU A 113 -1.28 -8.08 -2.33
N THR A 114 -0.45 -9.11 -2.42
CA THR A 114 0.10 -9.80 -1.25
C THR A 114 1.61 -9.90 -1.37
N GLY A 115 2.33 -9.33 -0.40
CA GLY A 115 3.78 -9.45 -0.29
C GLY A 115 4.23 -10.91 -0.19
N GLY A 116 5.46 -11.19 -0.63
CA GLY A 116 6.02 -12.52 -0.52
C GLY A 116 6.46 -12.82 0.91
N ASP A 117 5.98 -13.93 1.46
CA ASP A 117 6.44 -14.41 2.76
C ASP A 117 7.95 -14.68 2.76
N GLY A 118 8.62 -14.20 3.79
CA GLY A 118 10.07 -14.31 3.92
C GLY A 118 10.87 -13.44 2.99
N ALA A 119 10.25 -12.49 2.31
CA ALA A 119 10.99 -11.49 1.59
C ALA A 119 11.78 -10.57 2.52
N PHE A 120 12.92 -10.06 2.07
CA PHE A 120 13.64 -9.01 2.82
C PHE A 120 12.92 -7.66 2.70
N GLN A 121 12.29 -7.39 1.56
CA GLN A 121 11.46 -6.22 1.34
C GLN A 121 10.30 -6.56 0.40
N ASN A 122 9.10 -6.13 0.74
CA ASN A 122 7.96 -6.07 -0.16
C ASN A 122 7.59 -4.60 -0.34
N MET A 123 7.52 -4.14 -1.60
CA MET A 123 7.03 -2.83 -2.00
C MET A 123 5.74 -3.06 -2.78
N LEU A 124 4.61 -2.60 -2.24
CA LEU A 124 3.29 -2.76 -2.81
C LEU A 124 2.74 -1.36 -3.12
N PHE A 125 2.33 -1.16 -4.36
CA PHE A 125 1.62 0.02 -4.84
C PHE A 125 0.31 -0.50 -5.44
N GLY A 126 -0.85 -0.07 -4.94
CA GLY A 126 -2.12 -0.56 -5.46
C GLY A 126 -2.27 -0.19 -6.93
N ASP A 127 -2.13 1.07 -7.34
CA ASP A 127 -2.19 1.39 -8.78
C ASP A 127 -0.82 1.48 -9.46
N ALA A 128 0.04 2.37 -8.95
CA ALA A 128 1.17 2.87 -9.74
C ALA A 128 2.35 3.35 -8.90
N ARG A 129 3.51 3.57 -9.53
CA ARG A 129 4.58 4.32 -8.84
C ARG A 129 4.36 5.83 -8.92
N THR A 130 3.77 6.30 -10.02
CA THR A 130 3.48 7.72 -10.20
C THR A 130 2.11 7.92 -10.86
N MET A 131 1.34 8.86 -10.32
CA MET A 131 0.08 9.31 -10.91
C MET A 131 0.10 10.82 -11.12
N ASP A 132 -0.29 11.27 -12.31
CA ASP A 132 -0.38 12.70 -12.63
C ASP A 132 -1.56 13.01 -13.56
N GLY A 133 -1.84 14.30 -13.77
CA GLY A 133 -2.93 14.74 -14.62
C GLY A 133 -4.28 14.53 -13.94
N HIS A 134 -5.20 13.82 -14.59
CA HIS A 134 -6.52 13.42 -14.07
C HIS A 134 -6.62 11.90 -13.89
N ALA A 135 -5.49 11.21 -13.71
CA ALA A 135 -5.46 9.79 -13.42
C ALA A 135 -6.29 9.47 -12.16
N ARG A 136 -6.90 8.28 -12.11
CA ARG A 136 -7.62 7.83 -10.92
C ARG A 136 -7.21 6.42 -10.56
N GLY A 137 -7.01 6.20 -9.27
CA GLY A 137 -6.78 4.88 -8.71
C GLY A 137 -8.05 4.07 -8.54
N GLY A 138 -7.87 2.77 -8.32
CA GLY A 138 -8.88 1.80 -7.88
C GLY A 138 -9.01 1.73 -6.36
N GLU A 139 -9.86 0.84 -5.84
CA GLU A 139 -9.94 0.54 -4.40
C GLU A 139 -9.20 -0.77 -4.09
N ASP A 140 -8.03 -0.66 -3.47
CA ASP A 140 -7.07 -1.74 -3.41
C ASP A 140 -7.03 -2.47 -2.07
N LEU A 141 -6.66 -3.75 -2.12
CA LEU A 141 -6.33 -4.57 -0.96
C LEU A 141 -4.84 -4.90 -0.96
N LEU A 142 -4.11 -4.32 -0.02
CA LEU A 142 -2.69 -4.57 0.18
C LEU A 142 -2.45 -5.36 1.46
N VAL A 143 -1.78 -6.50 1.35
CA VAL A 143 -1.41 -7.35 2.48
C VAL A 143 0.11 -7.53 2.52
N GLY A 144 0.73 -7.13 3.61
CA GLY A 144 2.16 -7.33 3.85
C GLY A 144 2.55 -8.81 3.90
N GLY A 145 3.73 -9.14 3.40
CA GLY A 145 4.29 -10.49 3.53
C GLY A 145 4.75 -10.76 4.97
N SER A 146 4.65 -12.02 5.43
CA SER A 146 5.13 -12.43 6.76
C SER A 146 6.66 -12.61 6.79
N SER A 147 7.25 -12.59 7.98
CA SER A 147 8.70 -12.84 8.11
C SER A 147 9.16 -14.24 7.75
N GLY A 148 10.36 -14.30 7.16
CA GLY A 148 11.14 -15.53 6.92
C GLY A 148 12.55 -15.45 7.50
N PHE A 149 12.93 -14.30 8.06
CA PHE A 149 14.21 -14.08 8.70
C PHE A 149 14.04 -13.96 10.22
N ASN A 150 14.76 -14.82 10.93
CA ASN A 150 14.98 -14.69 12.37
C ASN A 150 15.75 -13.38 12.58
N SER A 151 15.18 -12.43 13.33
CA SER A 151 15.83 -11.16 13.61
C SER A 151 17.24 -11.43 14.14
N VAL A 152 18.27 -10.99 13.42
CA VAL A 152 19.59 -10.90 14.01
C VAL A 152 19.51 -9.74 14.97
N ALA A 153 19.41 -10.05 16.27
CA ALA A 153 19.32 -9.06 17.33
C ALA A 153 20.42 -7.98 17.15
N GLY A 154 20.00 -6.73 16.94
CA GLY A 154 20.89 -5.58 16.84
C GLY A 154 21.03 -4.92 15.46
N THR A 155 20.36 -5.41 14.41
CA THR A 155 20.23 -4.66 13.16
C THR A 155 18.84 -4.07 13.04
N THR A 156 18.72 -2.74 13.07
CA THR A 156 17.50 -2.04 12.64
C THR A 156 17.41 -2.22 11.13
N ILE A 157 16.73 -3.28 10.69
CA ILE A 157 16.29 -3.38 9.30
C ILE A 157 15.12 -2.39 9.19
N GLY A 158 15.07 -1.60 8.12
CA GLY A 158 13.95 -0.67 7.87
C GLY A 158 12.61 -1.42 7.74
N PRO A 159 11.49 -0.71 7.44
CA PRO A 159 10.22 -1.38 7.19
C PRO A 159 10.39 -2.45 6.11
N ILE A 160 9.83 -3.63 6.37
CA ILE A 160 10.00 -4.81 5.51
C ILE A 160 8.85 -4.88 4.51
N ASN A 161 7.68 -4.34 4.88
CA ASN A 161 6.59 -4.07 3.96
C ASN A 161 6.43 -2.56 3.84
N ASP A 162 6.53 -2.06 2.62
CA ASP A 162 6.24 -0.69 2.22
C ASP A 162 4.98 -0.75 1.35
N MET A 163 3.86 -0.27 1.88
CA MET A 163 2.53 -0.42 1.29
C MET A 163 1.95 0.96 1.06
N ILE A 164 1.61 1.24 -0.19
CA ILE A 164 1.07 2.52 -0.65
C ILE A 164 -0.19 2.17 -1.43
N GLY A 165 -1.36 2.64 -0.99
CA GLY A 165 -2.63 2.25 -1.62
C GLY A 165 -2.69 2.69 -3.07
N ASP A 166 -2.42 3.95 -3.42
CA ASP A 166 -2.39 4.33 -4.85
C ASP A 166 -0.98 4.33 -5.44
N ALA A 167 -0.21 5.39 -5.14
CA ALA A 167 1.04 5.68 -5.79
C ALA A 167 2.05 6.45 -4.97
N GLU A 168 3.34 6.10 -5.15
CA GLU A 168 4.46 6.75 -4.44
C GLU A 168 4.41 8.27 -4.54
N THR A 169 4.10 8.79 -5.73
CA THR A 169 3.87 10.22 -5.95
C THR A 169 2.59 10.46 -6.73
N MET A 170 1.71 11.29 -6.18
CA MET A 170 0.51 11.77 -6.88
C MET A 170 0.56 13.28 -7.10
N GLY A 171 0.26 13.70 -8.33
CA GLY A 171 0.33 15.08 -8.78
C GLY A 171 -0.88 15.54 -9.59
N GLY A 172 -0.84 16.80 -10.01
CA GLY A 172 -1.88 17.38 -10.87
C GLY A 172 -3.24 17.39 -10.20
N HIS A 173 -4.20 16.68 -10.79
CA HIS A 173 -5.57 16.44 -10.31
C HIS A 173 -5.84 14.94 -10.14
N ALA A 174 -4.79 14.13 -9.91
CA ALA A 174 -4.93 12.71 -9.65
C ALA A 174 -5.88 12.47 -8.46
N LYS A 175 -6.60 11.35 -8.50
CA LYS A 175 -7.53 10.96 -7.44
C LYS A 175 -7.21 9.55 -6.97
N GLY A 176 -6.99 9.41 -5.68
CA GLY A 176 -6.76 8.13 -5.03
C GLY A 176 -8.02 7.30 -4.80
N GLY A 177 -7.79 6.02 -4.55
CA GLY A 177 -8.64 4.94 -4.09
C GLY A 177 -9.10 5.08 -2.65
N ASN A 178 -9.95 4.16 -2.20
CA ASN A 178 -10.20 3.97 -0.77
C ASN A 178 -9.68 2.57 -0.43
N ASP A 179 -8.52 2.51 0.20
CA ASP A 179 -7.71 1.31 0.22
C ASP A 179 -7.76 0.62 1.59
N LEU A 180 -7.57 -0.69 1.54
CA LEU A 180 -7.42 -1.52 2.73
C LEU A 180 -5.98 -2.03 2.80
N LEU A 181 -5.21 -1.42 3.69
CA LEU A 181 -3.83 -1.81 3.96
C LEU A 181 -3.77 -2.65 5.22
N ILE A 182 -3.16 -3.81 5.10
CA ILE A 182 -3.07 -4.80 6.17
C ILE A 182 -1.61 -5.18 6.36
N GLY A 183 -1.04 -4.77 7.51
CA GLY A 183 0.29 -5.16 7.96
C GLY A 183 0.41 -6.68 8.19
N SER A 184 1.65 -7.14 8.42
CA SER A 184 1.88 -8.54 8.78
C SER A 184 1.65 -8.79 10.28
N ASP A 185 1.11 -9.95 10.65
CA ASP A 185 0.95 -10.40 12.05
C ASP A 185 2.28 -10.73 12.77
N THR A 186 3.43 -10.63 12.08
CA THR A 186 4.76 -10.95 12.63
C THR A 186 5.50 -9.69 13.07
N ALA A 187 6.51 -9.80 13.95
CA ALA A 187 7.25 -8.69 14.57
C ALA A 187 8.14 -7.85 13.59
N MET A 188 7.59 -7.47 12.45
CA MET A 188 8.19 -6.67 11.39
C MET A 188 7.65 -5.23 11.46
N THR A 189 8.40 -4.25 10.98
CA THR A 189 7.82 -2.91 10.80
C THR A 189 7.15 -2.84 9.44
N ASN A 190 5.88 -2.43 9.41
CA ASN A 190 5.17 -2.07 8.19
C ASN A 190 5.19 -0.53 8.05
N ALA A 191 5.45 -0.02 6.85
CA ALA A 191 5.16 1.34 6.47
C ALA A 191 3.91 1.32 5.59
N MET A 192 2.87 2.03 6.02
CA MET A 192 1.57 2.07 5.36
C MET A 192 1.23 3.52 5.06
N TYR A 193 0.90 3.79 3.81
CA TYR A 193 0.43 5.08 3.32
C TYR A 193 -0.88 4.81 2.57
N GLY A 194 -1.97 5.42 2.98
CA GLY A 194 -3.27 5.18 2.34
C GLY A 194 -3.21 5.50 0.86
N ASP A 195 -2.80 6.70 0.45
CA ASP A 195 -2.68 7.00 -0.98
C ASP A 195 -1.23 7.01 -1.49
N GLY A 196 -0.31 7.68 -0.79
CA GLY A 196 0.98 8.00 -1.38
C GLY A 196 2.10 8.36 -0.43
N HIS A 197 3.35 8.34 -0.89
CA HIS A 197 4.42 8.92 -0.08
C HIS A 197 4.37 10.46 -0.17
N THR A 198 4.14 10.99 -1.37
CA THR A 198 4.12 12.43 -1.63
C THR A 198 2.93 12.84 -2.50
N LEU A 199 2.05 13.70 -1.97
CA LEU A 199 0.90 14.26 -2.67
C LEU A 199 1.15 15.74 -3.01
N THR A 200 0.91 16.14 -4.26
CA THR A 200 1.16 17.51 -4.74
C THR A 200 0.06 18.05 -5.63
N GLY A 201 0.14 19.35 -5.96
CA GLY A 201 -0.81 20.01 -6.84
C GLY A 201 -2.21 20.11 -6.24
N HIS A 202 -3.17 19.49 -6.91
CA HIS A 202 -4.58 19.38 -6.55
C HIS A 202 -5.03 17.92 -6.49
N ALA A 203 -4.09 17.01 -6.18
CA ALA A 203 -4.39 15.62 -5.93
C ALA A 203 -5.44 15.48 -4.82
N ARG A 204 -6.20 14.39 -4.88
CA ARG A 204 -7.25 14.08 -3.91
C ARG A 204 -7.02 12.67 -3.41
N ALA A 205 -6.70 12.55 -2.13
CA ALA A 205 -6.73 11.30 -1.42
C ALA A 205 -8.14 10.70 -1.38
N GLY A 206 -8.25 9.40 -1.14
CA GLY A 206 -9.48 8.77 -0.68
C GLY A 206 -9.45 8.46 0.82
N ASP A 207 -10.42 7.66 1.26
CA ASP A 207 -10.69 7.40 2.67
C ASP A 207 -10.23 5.99 3.03
N ASP A 208 -9.08 5.86 3.69
CA ASP A 208 -8.35 4.59 3.79
C ASP A 208 -8.55 3.87 5.13
N ARG A 209 -8.33 2.56 5.11
CA ARG A 209 -8.34 1.73 6.33
C ARG A 209 -7.01 1.00 6.48
N LEU A 210 -6.25 1.38 7.50
CA LEU A 210 -4.92 0.84 7.80
C LEU A 210 -4.97 -0.05 9.04
N VAL A 211 -4.59 -1.32 8.90
CA VAL A 211 -4.63 -2.33 9.96
C VAL A 211 -3.21 -2.78 10.30
N GLY A 212 -2.72 -2.46 11.51
CA GLY A 212 -1.34 -2.80 11.90
C GLY A 212 -1.12 -4.20 12.48
N PHE A 213 -2.16 -4.79 13.05
CA PHE A 213 -2.10 -6.04 13.83
C PHE A 213 -1.15 -6.00 15.02
N HIS A 214 -0.03 -6.74 15.00
CA HIS A 214 0.80 -7.06 16.17
C HIS A 214 2.23 -6.51 16.08
N ALA A 215 2.53 -5.77 15.02
CA ALA A 215 3.85 -5.35 14.67
C ALA A 215 4.01 -3.84 14.86
N SER A 216 5.24 -3.36 15.11
CA SER A 216 5.49 -1.93 15.28
C SER A 216 5.44 -1.21 13.94
N ASP A 217 4.37 -0.46 13.69
CA ASP A 217 4.07 0.13 12.39
C ASP A 217 4.24 1.64 12.31
N LEU A 218 4.43 2.10 11.09
CA LEU A 218 4.35 3.50 10.70
C LEU A 218 3.21 3.66 9.71
N MET A 219 2.20 4.45 10.08
CA MET A 219 0.98 4.63 9.32
C MET A 219 0.76 6.10 8.98
N PHE A 220 0.41 6.35 7.72
CA PHE A 220 -0.06 7.62 7.21
C PHE A 220 -1.40 7.39 6.54
N GLY A 221 -2.43 8.11 6.99
CA GLY A 221 -3.78 8.01 6.46
C GLY A 221 -3.77 8.35 4.99
N ASP A 222 -3.14 9.47 4.62
CA ASP A 222 -2.98 9.86 3.23
C ASP A 222 -1.56 9.61 2.74
N ALA A 223 -0.62 10.33 3.36
CA ALA A 223 0.71 10.49 2.84
C ALA A 223 1.67 11.14 3.82
N ARG A 224 2.94 10.81 3.65
CA ARG A 224 4.02 11.41 4.43
C ARG A 224 4.19 12.90 4.16
N GLU A 225 4.11 13.29 2.89
CA GLU A 225 4.34 14.66 2.43
C GLU A 225 3.12 15.16 1.67
N VAL A 226 2.32 16.03 2.31
CA VAL A 226 1.11 16.60 1.72
C VAL A 226 1.34 18.06 1.30
N GLY A 227 1.19 18.34 0.01
CA GLY A 227 1.25 19.68 -0.56
C GLY A 227 0.02 20.53 -0.22
N SER A 228 0.19 21.86 -0.18
CA SER A 228 -0.85 22.80 0.30
C SER A 228 -2.15 22.87 -0.52
N GLY A 229 -2.18 22.30 -1.72
CA GLY A 229 -3.37 22.27 -2.60
C GLY A 229 -4.07 20.91 -2.65
N VAL A 230 -3.54 19.91 -1.93
CA VAL A 230 -4.08 18.56 -1.84
C VAL A 230 -5.33 18.55 -0.96
N ARG A 231 -6.26 17.64 -1.27
CA ARG A 231 -7.35 17.29 -0.36
C ARG A 231 -7.10 15.88 0.15
N THR A 232 -6.86 15.76 1.45
CA THR A 232 -6.69 14.52 2.19
C THR A 232 -8.02 13.74 2.34
N GLY A 233 -7.99 12.57 2.95
CA GLY A 233 -8.98 11.53 3.17
C GLY A 233 -9.67 11.61 4.52
N HIS A 234 -10.38 10.55 4.89
CA HIS A 234 -11.00 10.35 6.19
C HIS A 234 -10.63 8.95 6.67
N ASP A 235 -9.51 8.83 7.36
CA ASP A 235 -8.86 7.54 7.46
C ASP A 235 -9.17 6.84 8.77
N VAL A 236 -9.08 5.51 8.75
CA VAL A 236 -9.32 4.66 9.91
C VAL A 236 -8.10 3.80 10.20
N PHE A 237 -7.45 4.10 11.32
CA PHE A 237 -6.31 3.34 11.84
C PHE A 237 -6.80 2.30 12.84
N VAL A 238 -6.51 1.03 12.59
CA VAL A 238 -7.11 -0.10 13.29
C VAL A 238 -6.06 -0.85 14.07
N PHE A 239 -6.31 -0.99 15.37
CA PHE A 239 -5.40 -1.67 16.28
C PHE A 239 -6.11 -2.77 17.07
N ALA A 240 -5.34 -3.78 17.43
CA ALA A 240 -5.79 -4.88 18.29
C ALA A 240 -4.78 -5.09 19.43
N PRO A 241 -5.17 -5.77 20.52
CA PRO A 241 -4.24 -6.15 21.57
C PRO A 241 -2.96 -6.81 21.03
N GLY A 242 -1.81 -6.50 21.63
CA GLY A 242 -0.51 -6.92 21.16
C GLY A 242 0.03 -6.10 19.98
N ASN A 243 -0.45 -4.88 19.76
CA ASN A 243 -0.09 -4.01 18.63
C ASN A 243 1.39 -3.64 18.55
N GLY A 244 2.16 -3.77 19.63
CA GLY A 244 3.54 -3.30 19.63
C GLY A 244 3.60 -1.78 19.76
N GLN A 245 4.57 -1.14 19.11
CA GLN A 245 4.79 0.31 19.19
C GLN A 245 4.53 0.96 17.83
N ASP A 246 3.36 1.56 17.68
CA ASP A 246 2.90 2.13 16.43
C ASP A 246 3.00 3.65 16.41
N VAL A 247 3.07 4.18 15.20
CA VAL A 247 3.14 5.61 14.92
C VAL A 247 2.13 5.96 13.83
N ILE A 248 1.25 6.91 14.12
CA ILE A 248 0.42 7.59 13.12
C ILE A 248 1.06 8.96 12.84
N GLY A 249 1.37 9.23 11.57
CA GLY A 249 2.21 10.36 11.17
C GLY A 249 1.47 11.64 10.78
N ASP A 250 0.24 11.53 10.29
CA ASP A 250 -0.53 12.62 9.66
C ASP A 250 -1.97 12.77 10.16
N PHE A 251 -2.31 12.11 11.27
CA PHE A 251 -3.66 12.12 11.85
C PHE A 251 -4.32 13.52 11.87
N GLU A 252 -5.52 13.62 11.31
CA GLU A 252 -6.37 14.82 11.28
C GLU A 252 -7.52 14.71 12.32
N PRO A 253 -7.42 15.36 13.50
CA PRO A 253 -8.44 15.26 14.55
C PRO A 253 -9.83 15.70 14.10
N GLY A 254 -10.85 14.95 14.51
CA GLY A 254 -12.24 15.14 14.11
C GLY A 254 -12.57 14.71 12.68
N ARG A 255 -11.58 14.18 11.95
CA ARG A 255 -11.73 13.67 10.59
C ARG A 255 -11.37 12.19 10.53
N ASP A 256 -10.17 11.86 10.98
CA ASP A 256 -9.67 10.50 11.04
C ASP A 256 -10.10 9.82 12.34
N ARG A 257 -9.99 8.49 12.35
CA ARG A 257 -10.46 7.66 13.46
C ARG A 257 -9.46 6.58 13.83
N ILE A 258 -9.29 6.39 15.13
CA ILE A 258 -8.55 5.28 15.72
C ILE A 258 -9.56 4.23 16.20
N ASP A 259 -9.58 3.09 15.54
CA ASP A 259 -10.44 1.95 15.85
C ASP A 259 -9.78 1.05 16.89
N LEU A 260 -10.35 1.10 18.11
CA LEU A 260 -9.93 0.30 19.27
C LEU A 260 -11.01 -0.72 19.66
N THR A 261 -11.94 -1.06 18.76
CA THR A 261 -13.02 -2.01 19.04
C THR A 261 -12.49 -3.37 19.52
N ALA A 262 -11.34 -3.81 19.02
CA ALA A 262 -10.69 -5.06 19.43
C ALA A 262 -10.20 -5.05 20.90
N PHE A 263 -10.04 -3.88 21.54
CA PHE A 263 -9.62 -3.77 22.95
C PHE A 263 -10.78 -3.89 23.94
N GLY A 264 -12.02 -4.09 23.48
CA GLY A 264 -13.18 -4.26 24.36
C GLY A 264 -13.03 -5.44 25.33
N THR A 265 -12.30 -6.50 24.95
CA THR A 265 -12.02 -7.63 25.87
C THR A 265 -10.99 -7.30 26.96
N GLU A 266 -10.24 -6.21 26.79
CA GLU A 266 -9.28 -5.69 27.78
C GLU A 266 -9.88 -4.59 28.66
N GLY A 267 -11.18 -4.29 28.48
CA GLY A 267 -11.90 -3.29 29.26
C GLY A 267 -11.78 -1.87 28.73
N ILE A 268 -11.33 -1.68 27.48
CA ILE A 268 -11.33 -0.38 26.82
C ILE A 268 -12.65 -0.20 26.08
N HIS A 269 -13.57 0.55 26.67
CA HIS A 269 -14.91 0.84 26.12
C HIS A 269 -15.16 2.33 25.88
N GLY A 270 -14.21 3.17 26.27
CA GLY A 270 -14.29 4.61 26.06
C GLY A 270 -13.01 5.35 26.39
N PRO A 271 -12.99 6.68 26.18
CA PRO A 271 -11.80 7.49 26.39
C PRO A 271 -11.34 7.53 27.85
N GLY A 272 -12.25 7.29 28.81
CA GLY A 272 -11.91 7.21 30.24
C GLY A 272 -11.06 5.99 30.61
N ASP A 273 -11.02 4.98 29.75
CA ASP A 273 -10.24 3.76 29.94
C ASP A 273 -8.82 3.88 29.34
N LEU A 274 -8.56 4.96 28.58
CA LEU A 274 -7.27 5.18 27.92
C LEU A 274 -6.27 5.91 28.80
N ALA A 275 -5.02 5.44 28.77
CA ALA A 275 -3.88 6.14 29.36
C ALA A 275 -3.15 6.98 28.29
N ILE A 276 -3.63 8.20 28.04
CA ILE A 276 -3.04 9.13 27.07
C ILE A 276 -2.02 10.05 27.76
N GLN A 277 -0.79 10.06 27.27
CA GLN A 277 0.25 11.00 27.68
C GLN A 277 0.61 11.94 26.54
N VAL A 278 0.45 13.25 26.76
CA VAL A 278 0.97 14.28 25.85
C VAL A 278 2.48 14.42 26.02
N THR A 279 3.20 14.43 24.91
CA THR A 279 4.65 14.56 24.81
C THR A 279 5.03 15.67 23.82
N ALA A 280 6.32 15.96 23.69
CA ALA A 280 6.79 16.90 22.67
C ALA A 280 6.58 16.38 21.23
N ALA A 281 6.39 15.08 21.05
CA ALA A 281 6.16 14.45 19.74
C ALA A 281 4.68 14.33 19.37
N GLY A 282 3.75 14.65 20.28
CA GLY A 282 2.32 14.40 20.16
C GLY A 282 1.80 13.54 21.31
N SER A 283 0.74 12.78 21.07
CA SER A 283 0.03 11.99 22.08
C SER A 283 0.46 10.54 22.03
N VAL A 284 0.69 9.93 23.20
CA VAL A 284 1.03 8.51 23.33
C VAL A 284 -0.04 7.80 24.14
N ILE A 285 -0.76 6.90 23.49
CA ILE A 285 -1.72 5.99 24.11
C ILE A 285 -0.94 4.75 24.54
N ARG A 286 -1.07 4.33 25.80
CA ARG A 286 -0.39 3.12 26.31
C ARG A 286 -1.37 2.06 26.76
N PHE A 287 -1.04 0.81 26.43
CA PHE A 287 -1.81 -0.37 26.79
C PHE A 287 -1.10 -1.20 27.86
N ALA A 288 -1.87 -2.05 28.53
CA ALA A 288 -1.39 -2.81 29.70
C ALA A 288 -0.38 -3.91 29.33
N ASP A 289 -0.45 -4.41 28.10
CA ASP A 289 0.48 -5.39 27.52
C ASP A 289 1.83 -4.80 27.11
N GLY A 290 1.98 -3.47 27.22
CA GLY A 290 3.17 -2.72 26.83
C GLY A 290 3.11 -2.14 25.41
N GLY A 291 2.03 -2.39 24.68
CA GLY A 291 1.76 -1.76 23.41
C GLY A 291 1.51 -0.26 23.53
N SER A 292 1.73 0.48 22.45
CA SER A 292 1.47 1.92 22.39
C SER A 292 1.17 2.41 20.99
N ILE A 293 0.35 3.45 20.90
CA ILE A 293 0.13 4.22 19.67
C ILE A 293 0.63 5.64 19.91
N THR A 294 1.56 6.10 19.08
CA THR A 294 2.01 7.49 19.06
C THR A 294 1.32 8.23 17.92
N VAL A 295 0.47 9.19 18.25
CA VAL A 295 -0.13 10.11 17.28
C VAL A 295 0.77 11.34 17.20
N GLN A 296 1.44 11.52 16.06
CA GLN A 296 2.41 12.60 15.90
C GLN A 296 1.72 13.96 15.77
N ASN A 297 2.37 14.99 16.31
CA ASN A 297 1.98 16.39 16.17
C ASN A 297 0.58 16.75 16.71
N ASP A 298 -0.15 15.80 17.28
CA ASP A 298 -1.42 16.05 17.97
C ASP A 298 -1.29 15.85 19.48
N GLY A 299 -1.67 16.87 20.24
CA GLY A 299 -1.64 16.89 21.70
C GLY A 299 -3.02 16.88 22.36
N ASP A 300 -4.10 16.80 21.58
CA ASP A 300 -5.47 17.04 22.05
C ASP A 300 -6.49 16.02 21.48
N LEU A 301 -6.14 14.72 21.54
CA LEU A 301 -7.04 13.64 21.15
C LEU A 301 -8.35 13.68 21.96
N GLY A 302 -9.46 13.84 21.25
CA GLY A 302 -10.82 13.91 21.77
C GLY A 302 -11.60 12.62 21.56
N TRP A 303 -12.77 12.52 22.20
CA TRP A 303 -13.61 11.32 22.10
C TRP A 303 -14.12 11.00 20.69
N HIS A 304 -14.22 12.02 19.82
CA HIS A 304 -14.65 11.84 18.43
C HIS A 304 -13.59 11.16 17.57
N ASP A 305 -12.34 11.10 18.04
CA ASP A 305 -11.20 10.54 17.31
C ASP A 305 -11.13 9.01 17.43
N PHE A 306 -11.98 8.40 18.27
CA PHE A 306 -11.90 6.98 18.60
C PHE A 306 -13.17 6.22 18.24
N ILE A 307 -13.02 4.94 17.91
CA ILE A 307 -14.10 3.96 17.79
C ILE A 307 -13.88 2.90 18.87
N PHE A 308 -14.90 2.62 19.68
CA PHE A 308 -14.88 1.62 20.75
C PHE A 308 -16.01 0.60 20.55
N ALA A 309 -15.90 -0.56 21.22
CA ALA A 309 -16.90 -1.63 21.21
C ALA A 309 -18.13 -1.34 22.09
#